data_AF-C5LFJ4-F1
#
_entry.id   AF-C5LFJ4-F1
#
_cell.length_a   1.000
_cell.length_b   1.000
_cell.length_c   1.000
_cell.angle_alpha   90.00
_cell.angle_beta   90.00
_cell.angle_gamma   90.00
#
_symmetry.space_group_name_H-M   'P 1'
#
loop_
_entity.id
_entity.type
_entity.pdbx_description
1 polymer ?
#
loop_
_entity_poly.entity_id
_entity_poly.type
_entity_poly.pdbx_seq_one_letter_code
_entity_poly.pdbx_strand_id
1 'polypeptide(L)'
;MKVMDCFSTQTQVLQADGSGMQQTVTTGMSVGCQIYALSGRGPRSALRILRHGLTLGEAGASELPGQPNALFTIKPFGASYAPVAEGEVESDRYIVVSFVDQTLTLLVTSDNIHEVTDSGFAKEQPTLFAMRMQDKSAIQVMPTGIRHVAAGRRTTEWRAPPGRQVTMAASNGSQVVIALSGGEIQLFELDADTNGHLSEVAKRDIGCEVAALTVQPLSSGRTRSQFMA
;
A
#
# COMPACT_ATOMS: atom_id res chain seq x y z
N MET A 1 -32.25 -20.60 2.44
CA MET A 1 -31.74 -21.54 3.47
C MET A 1 -30.31 -21.88 3.07
N LYS A 2 -29.33 -21.69 3.99
CA LYS A 2 -27.86 -21.89 3.88
C LYS A 2 -27.46 -23.10 3.00
N VAL A 3 -26.33 -23.09 2.30
CA VAL A 3 -24.93 -23.24 2.79
C VAL A 3 -24.01 -22.59 1.72
N MET A 4 -23.19 -21.55 1.96
CA MET A 4 -21.94 -21.45 2.75
C MET A 4 -20.85 -22.43 2.29
N ASP A 5 -20.23 -22.18 1.14
CA ASP A 5 -18.93 -22.79 0.80
C ASP A 5 -17.81 -21.78 1.03
N CYS A 6 -17.39 -21.72 2.29
CA CYS A 6 -16.05 -21.28 2.68
C CYS A 6 -15.06 -22.39 2.33
N PHE A 7 -14.32 -22.26 1.23
CA PHE A 7 -13.11 -23.05 1.04
C PHE A 7 -11.95 -22.15 0.64
N SER A 8 -11.29 -21.59 1.67
CA SER A 8 -9.87 -21.28 1.61
C SER A 8 -9.12 -22.62 1.60
N THR A 9 -8.75 -23.12 0.42
CA THR A 9 -7.89 -24.30 0.32
C THR A 9 -6.44 -23.87 0.54
N GLN A 10 -5.99 -23.89 1.79
CA GLN A 10 -4.56 -23.82 2.11
C GLN A 10 -3.86 -25.05 1.51
N THR A 11 -2.94 -24.85 0.58
CA THR A 11 -2.07 -25.95 0.11
C THR A 11 -0.80 -25.94 0.95
N GLN A 12 -0.68 -26.91 1.85
CA GLN A 12 0.51 -27.12 2.68
C GLN A 12 1.57 -27.89 1.87
N VAL A 13 2.77 -27.34 1.73
CA VAL A 13 3.92 -28.08 1.20
C VAL A 13 4.70 -28.59 2.40
N LEU A 14 4.58 -29.89 2.69
CA LEU A 14 5.37 -30.56 3.73
C LEU A 14 6.70 -30.98 3.10
N GLN A 15 7.78 -30.27 3.42
CA GLN A 15 9.14 -30.67 3.07
C GLN A 15 9.83 -31.18 4.33
N ALA A 16 10.14 -32.48 4.38
CA ALA A 16 10.96 -33.06 5.43
C ALA A 16 12.43 -32.93 5.05
N ASP A 17 13.16 -32.03 5.72
CA ASP A 17 14.61 -32.12 5.79
C ASP A 17 15.04 -32.57 7.19
N GLY A 18 16.26 -33.12 7.28
CA GLY A 18 16.80 -33.73 8.50
C GLY A 18 17.12 -32.74 9.64
N SER A 19 16.65 -31.49 9.56
CA SER A 19 16.84 -30.45 10.58
C SER A 19 15.53 -29.91 11.18
N GLY A 20 14.37 -30.33 10.69
CA GLY A 20 13.06 -29.95 11.24
C GLY A 20 12.04 -29.65 10.14
N MET A 21 10.76 -29.69 10.49
CA MET A 21 9.69 -29.27 9.57
C MET A 21 9.82 -27.78 9.29
N GLN A 22 10.28 -27.41 8.09
CA GLN A 22 10.05 -26.06 7.56
C GLN A 22 8.75 -26.05 6.76
N GLN A 23 7.81 -25.21 7.21
CA GLN A 23 6.56 -24.94 6.49
C GLN A 23 6.84 -23.88 5.44
N THR A 24 6.71 -24.23 4.15
CA THR A 24 6.67 -23.22 3.08
C THR A 24 5.22 -23.05 2.66
N VAL A 25 4.58 -21.99 3.18
CA VAL A 25 3.19 -21.66 2.83
C VAL A 25 3.20 -20.92 1.50
N THR A 26 2.79 -21.58 0.42
CA THR A 26 2.51 -20.88 -0.84
C THR A 26 1.01 -20.63 -0.94
N THR A 27 0.58 -19.45 -0.48
CA THR A 27 -0.81 -18.99 -0.60
C THR A 27 -1.02 -18.44 -2.01
N GLY A 28 -1.54 -19.27 -2.91
CA GLY A 28 -1.89 -18.83 -4.26
C GLY A 28 -2.63 -19.89 -5.04
N MET A 29 -3.84 -19.58 -5.52
CA MET A 29 -4.53 -20.39 -6.52
C MET A 29 -3.79 -20.22 -7.85
N SER A 30 -2.91 -21.17 -8.18
CA SER A 30 -2.31 -21.21 -9.51
C SER A 30 -3.30 -21.85 -10.47
N VAL A 31 -3.75 -21.08 -11.46
CA VAL A 31 -4.55 -21.56 -12.61
C VAL A 31 -3.68 -22.35 -13.62
N GLY A 32 -2.37 -22.47 -13.35
CA GLY A 32 -1.42 -23.18 -14.19
C GLY A 32 -1.29 -24.66 -13.85
N CYS A 33 -0.86 -25.45 -14.84
CA CYS A 33 -0.51 -26.85 -14.65
C CYS A 33 0.56 -27.01 -13.56
N GLN A 34 0.32 -27.93 -12.62
CA GLN A 34 1.27 -28.27 -11.55
C GLN A 34 1.85 -29.66 -11.82
N ILE A 35 3.15 -29.82 -11.64
CA ILE A 35 3.81 -31.12 -11.80
C ILE A 35 3.97 -31.75 -10.42
N TYR A 36 3.29 -32.86 -10.20
CA TYR A 36 3.42 -33.66 -8.99
C TYR A 36 4.46 -34.76 -9.24
N ALA A 37 5.54 -34.74 -8.48
CA ALA A 37 6.62 -35.71 -8.61
C ALA A 37 6.81 -36.50 -7.31
N LEU A 38 6.67 -37.82 -7.39
CA LEU A 38 7.16 -38.73 -6.36
C LEU A 38 8.65 -38.96 -6.62
N SER A 39 9.50 -38.59 -5.65
CA SER A 39 10.94 -38.64 -5.80
C SER A 39 11.64 -39.14 -4.54
N GLY A 40 12.86 -39.64 -4.67
CA GLY A 40 13.62 -40.20 -3.55
C GLY A 40 13.41 -41.70 -3.35
N ARG A 41 14.05 -42.28 -2.33
CA ARG A 41 14.04 -43.72 -2.04
C ARG A 41 14.01 -43.99 -0.54
N GLY A 42 13.17 -44.94 -0.11
CA GLY A 42 13.02 -45.33 1.30
C GLY A 42 12.57 -44.15 2.18
N PRO A 43 13.22 -43.89 3.32
CA PRO A 43 12.85 -42.79 4.24
C PRO A 43 13.11 -41.39 3.66
N ARG A 44 13.81 -41.27 2.53
CA ARG A 44 14.02 -39.98 1.82
C ARG A 44 13.04 -39.80 0.65
N SER A 45 11.96 -40.56 0.60
CA SER A 45 10.91 -40.37 -0.39
C SER A 45 10.10 -39.10 -0.06
N ALA A 46 9.76 -38.34 -1.09
CA ALA A 46 9.03 -37.08 -0.96
C ALA A 46 8.07 -36.90 -2.14
N LEU A 47 6.87 -36.39 -1.84
CA LEU A 47 5.98 -35.81 -2.81
C LEU A 47 6.38 -34.35 -3.00
N ARG A 48 6.80 -33.98 -4.20
CA ARG A 48 7.17 -32.61 -4.56
C ARG A 48 6.13 -32.04 -5.50
N ILE A 49 5.69 -30.82 -5.20
CA ILE A 49 4.77 -30.04 -6.05
C ILE A 49 5.61 -28.97 -6.73
N LEU A 50 5.82 -29.11 -8.03
CA LEU A 50 6.56 -28.17 -8.85
C LEU A 50 5.57 -27.21 -9.51
N ARG A 51 5.76 -25.92 -9.26
CA ARG A 51 4.96 -24.83 -9.81
C ARG A 51 5.87 -23.94 -10.64
N HIS A 52 5.43 -23.56 -11.82
CA HIS A 52 6.14 -22.57 -12.61
C HIS A 52 6.05 -21.21 -11.90
N GLY A 53 7.20 -20.62 -11.59
CA GLY A 53 7.26 -19.34 -10.90
C GLY A 53 8.64 -19.06 -10.33
N LEU A 54 8.70 -17.99 -9.54
CA LEU A 54 9.88 -17.61 -8.77
C LEU A 54 9.74 -18.10 -7.33
N THR A 55 10.84 -18.58 -6.76
CA THR A 55 10.87 -18.93 -5.34
C THR A 55 10.73 -17.66 -4.51
N LEU A 56 9.76 -17.66 -3.59
CA LEU A 56 9.57 -16.58 -2.63
C LEU A 56 10.20 -16.99 -1.29
N GLY A 57 11.03 -16.11 -0.74
CA GLY A 57 11.49 -16.22 0.65
C GLY A 57 10.55 -15.46 1.56
N GLU A 58 10.06 -16.12 2.61
CA GLU A 58 9.25 -15.45 3.62
C GLU A 58 10.17 -14.71 4.60
N ALA A 59 10.06 -13.39 4.64
CA ALA A 59 10.82 -12.55 5.56
C ALA A 59 10.17 -12.47 6.96
N GLY A 60 8.87 -12.73 7.05
CA GLY A 60 8.10 -12.73 8.29
C GLY A 60 6.60 -12.71 8.01
N ALA A 61 5.83 -13.06 9.05
CA ALA A 61 4.37 -13.03 9.02
C ALA A 61 3.84 -12.32 10.27
N SER A 62 2.77 -11.54 10.09
CA SER A 62 2.03 -10.88 11.17
C SER A 62 0.55 -11.02 10.90
N GLU A 63 -0.21 -11.37 11.93
CA GLU A 63 -1.66 -11.50 11.83
C GLU A 63 -2.29 -10.11 11.83
N LEU A 64 -3.19 -9.89 10.88
CA LEU A 64 -3.96 -8.65 10.77
C LEU A 64 -5.36 -8.85 11.39
N PRO A 65 -5.97 -7.79 11.94
CA PRO A 65 -7.28 -7.87 12.59
C PRO A 65 -8.44 -8.23 11.63
N GLY A 66 -8.19 -8.21 10.32
CA GLY A 66 -9.17 -8.53 9.30
C GLY A 66 -8.51 -8.74 7.94
N GLN A 67 -9.32 -8.84 6.89
CA GLN A 67 -8.83 -8.93 5.52
C GLN A 67 -8.56 -7.52 4.98
N PRO A 68 -7.29 -7.17 4.69
CA PRO A 68 -6.98 -5.86 4.11
C PRO A 68 -7.46 -5.78 2.66
N ASN A 69 -7.85 -4.58 2.23
CA ASN A 69 -8.18 -4.29 0.83
C ASN A 69 -7.00 -3.63 0.07
N ALA A 70 -6.11 -2.94 0.78
CA ALA A 70 -4.91 -2.34 0.21
C ALA A 70 -3.78 -2.24 1.25
N LEU A 71 -2.54 -2.15 0.76
CA LEU A 71 -1.34 -1.98 1.56
C LEU A 71 -0.38 -1.02 0.86
N PHE A 72 0.19 -0.09 1.62
CA PHE A 72 1.14 0.91 1.13
C PHE A 72 2.38 0.94 2.03
N THR A 73 3.57 0.96 1.44
CA THR A 73 4.81 1.22 2.17
C THR A 73 5.23 2.67 1.97
N ILE A 74 5.64 3.31 3.05
CA ILE A 74 5.96 4.74 3.06
C ILE A 74 7.29 4.95 3.78
N LYS A 75 8.17 5.74 3.16
CA LYS A 75 9.40 6.25 3.78
C LYS A 75 9.11 7.10 5.02
N PRO A 76 10.08 7.27 5.93
CA PRO A 76 10.00 8.25 6.99
C PRO A 76 9.53 9.62 6.47
N PHE A 77 8.51 10.15 7.13
CA PHE A 77 7.95 11.46 6.86
C PHE A 77 7.84 12.25 8.16
N GLY A 78 7.89 13.58 8.04
CA GLY A 78 7.99 14.52 9.15
C GLY A 78 9.16 14.29 10.10
N ALA A 79 9.10 14.93 11.27
CA ALA A 79 10.10 14.79 12.34
C ALA A 79 9.96 13.47 13.14
N SER A 80 9.54 12.37 12.49
CA SER A 80 9.06 11.15 13.13
C SER A 80 10.14 10.28 13.80
N TYR A 81 9.66 9.29 14.58
CA TYR A 81 10.37 8.36 15.48
C TYR A 81 11.45 7.46 14.86
N ALA A 82 11.71 7.60 13.56
CA ALA A 82 12.76 6.89 12.86
C ALA A 82 13.71 7.90 12.19
N PRO A 83 14.50 8.66 12.98
CA PRO A 83 15.55 9.48 12.40
C PRO A 83 16.49 8.56 11.62
N VAL A 84 16.67 8.88 10.34
CA VAL A 84 17.68 8.20 9.51
C VAL A 84 19.03 8.66 10.05
N ALA A 85 19.84 7.73 10.56
CA ALA A 85 21.19 8.04 11.02
C ALA A 85 22.02 8.58 9.85
N GLU A 86 22.95 9.50 10.13
CA GLU A 86 23.83 10.04 9.09
C GLU A 86 24.58 8.90 8.37
N GLY A 87 24.37 8.78 7.06
CA GLY A 87 24.98 7.75 6.21
C GLY A 87 24.11 6.50 5.95
N GLU A 88 22.95 6.36 6.58
CA GLU A 88 22.00 5.30 6.23
C GLU A 88 21.16 5.64 5.00
N VAL A 89 20.90 4.63 4.16
CA VAL A 89 19.98 4.76 3.03
C VAL A 89 18.55 4.83 3.55
N GLU A 90 17.82 5.86 3.12
CA GLU A 90 16.42 6.03 3.49
C GLU A 90 15.54 4.91 2.91
N SER A 91 15.15 3.99 3.79
CA SER A 91 14.26 2.86 3.52
C SER A 91 12.81 3.14 3.93
N ASP A 92 11.89 2.33 3.42
CA ASP A 92 10.49 2.36 3.86
C ASP A 92 10.40 1.88 5.32
N ARG A 93 9.64 2.62 6.14
CA ARG A 93 9.49 2.32 7.58
C ARG A 93 8.03 2.20 7.99
N TYR A 94 7.13 2.88 7.28
CA TYR A 94 5.70 2.83 7.57
C TYR A 94 5.00 1.83 6.65
N ILE A 95 4.08 1.05 7.20
CA ILE A 95 3.16 0.21 6.46
C ILE A 95 1.74 0.70 6.78
N VAL A 96 1.03 1.20 5.78
CA VAL A 96 -0.37 1.62 5.89
C VAL A 96 -1.22 0.52 5.32
N VAL A 97 -2.03 -0.11 6.18
CA VAL A 97 -2.93 -1.20 5.82
C VAL A 97 -4.35 -0.66 5.84
N SER A 98 -5.03 -0.76 4.72
CA SER A 98 -6.43 -0.35 4.59
C SER A 98 -7.35 -1.56 4.75
N PHE A 99 -8.43 -1.36 5.49
CA PHE A 99 -9.55 -2.27 5.63
C PHE A 99 -10.81 -1.64 5.02
N VAL A 100 -11.97 -2.26 5.16
CA VAL A 100 -13.23 -1.75 4.60
C VAL A 100 -13.69 -0.46 5.30
N ASP A 101 -13.48 -0.38 6.61
CA ASP A 101 -14.00 0.67 7.50
C ASP A 101 -12.90 1.36 8.32
N GLN A 102 -11.65 0.92 8.23
CA GLN A 102 -10.56 1.47 9.03
C GLN A 102 -9.22 1.42 8.30
N THR A 103 -8.24 2.16 8.84
CA THR A 103 -6.84 2.16 8.42
C THR A 103 -5.94 1.89 9.61
N LEU A 104 -5.03 0.93 9.46
CA LEU A 104 -4.00 0.59 10.44
C LEU A 104 -2.64 1.09 9.95
N THR A 105 -1.92 1.84 10.79
CA THR A 105 -0.55 2.27 10.49
C THR A 105 0.42 1.50 11.36
N LEU A 106 1.38 0.82 10.74
CA LEU A 106 2.45 0.10 11.40
C LEU A 106 3.78 0.80 11.14
N LEU A 107 4.68 0.77 12.12
CA LEU A 107 6.06 1.20 12.00
C LEU A 107 6.98 -0.02 12.15
N VAL A 108 7.87 -0.16 11.18
CA VAL A 108 8.92 -1.17 11.14
C VAL A 108 10.18 -0.59 11.79
N THR A 109 10.56 -1.14 12.94
CA THR A 109 11.88 -0.93 13.54
C THR A 109 12.84 -2.02 13.07
N SER A 110 14.10 -1.94 13.48
CA SER A 110 15.14 -2.92 13.11
C SER A 110 14.80 -4.37 13.48
N ASP A 111 13.96 -4.54 14.50
CA ASP A 111 13.75 -5.79 15.22
C ASP A 111 12.26 -6.16 15.34
N ASN A 112 11.35 -5.20 15.20
CA ASN A 112 9.93 -5.38 15.48
C ASN A 112 9.04 -4.54 14.57
N ILE A 113 7.77 -4.93 14.51
CA ILE A 113 6.70 -4.16 13.86
C ILE A 113 5.68 -3.82 14.93
N HIS A 114 5.33 -2.54 15.06
CA HIS A 114 4.33 -2.09 16.03
C HIS A 114 3.34 -1.11 15.42
N GLU A 115 2.13 -1.09 15.96
CA GLU A 115 1.10 -0.13 15.57
C GLU A 115 1.45 1.28 16.06
N VAL A 116 1.29 2.27 15.18
CA VAL A 116 1.49 3.69 15.50
C VAL A 116 0.17 4.43 15.39
N THR A 117 -0.19 5.10 16.49
CA THR A 117 -1.47 5.80 16.62
C THR A 117 -1.39 7.30 16.33
N ASP A 118 -0.19 7.89 16.34
CA ASP A 118 0.04 9.32 16.22
C ASP A 118 0.74 9.71 14.89
N SER A 119 0.60 8.87 13.86
CA SER A 119 1.15 9.08 12.51
C SER A 119 0.56 10.30 11.79
N GLY A 120 -0.61 10.79 12.22
CA GLY A 120 -1.39 11.83 11.56
C GLY A 120 -2.41 11.29 10.55
N PHE A 121 -2.29 10.03 10.13
CA PHE A 121 -3.28 9.40 9.27
C PHE A 121 -4.62 9.17 9.99
N ALA A 122 -5.71 9.28 9.24
CA ALA A 122 -7.05 8.92 9.69
C ALA A 122 -7.13 7.40 9.83
N LYS A 123 -7.80 6.93 10.87
CA LYS A 123 -7.93 5.49 11.16
C LYS A 123 -9.35 5.00 10.97
N GLU A 124 -10.31 5.90 10.99
CA GLU A 124 -11.74 5.62 11.07
C GLU A 124 -12.40 5.40 9.70
N GLN A 125 -11.59 5.28 8.65
CA GLN A 125 -12.05 5.06 7.28
C GLN A 125 -10.97 4.38 6.42
N PRO A 126 -11.35 3.74 5.30
CA PRO A 126 -10.41 3.14 4.37
C PRO A 126 -9.46 4.17 3.73
N THR A 127 -8.25 3.70 3.40
CA THR A 127 -7.27 4.46 2.64
C THR A 127 -7.22 3.94 1.20
N LEU A 128 -7.55 4.81 0.25
CA LEU A 128 -7.47 4.50 -1.19
C LEU A 128 -6.05 4.61 -1.72
N PHE A 129 -5.25 5.53 -1.15
CA PHE A 129 -3.87 5.76 -1.55
C PHE A 129 -3.10 6.46 -0.43
N ALA A 130 -1.83 6.11 -0.25
CA ALA A 130 -0.94 6.84 0.65
C ALA A 130 0.49 6.87 0.11
N MET A 131 1.18 7.99 0.28
CA MET A 131 2.52 8.21 -0.24
C MET A 131 3.24 9.31 0.55
N ARG A 132 4.58 9.27 0.55
CA ARG A 132 5.42 10.39 0.99
C ARG A 132 5.71 11.34 -0.18
N MET A 133 5.51 12.63 0.04
CA MET A 133 5.82 13.69 -0.90
C MET A 133 7.30 14.13 -0.81
N GLN A 134 7.75 14.94 -1.76
CA GLN A 134 9.15 15.37 -1.89
C GLN A 134 9.63 16.25 -0.72
N ASP A 135 8.72 17.02 -0.11
CA ASP A 135 8.98 17.85 1.09
C ASP A 135 8.99 17.04 2.40
N LYS A 136 8.99 15.71 2.32
CA LYS A 136 8.88 14.78 3.46
C LYS A 136 7.55 14.91 4.22
N SER A 137 6.52 15.52 3.63
CA SER A 137 5.15 15.35 4.09
C SER A 137 4.58 14.02 3.61
N ALA A 138 3.44 13.61 4.16
CA ALA A 138 2.70 12.46 3.68
C ALA A 138 1.28 12.85 3.25
N ILE A 139 0.75 12.12 2.30
CA ILE A 139 -0.64 12.22 1.88
C ILE A 139 -1.35 10.91 2.14
N GLN A 140 -2.63 11.02 2.49
CA GLN A 140 -3.56 9.92 2.61
C GLN A 140 -4.83 10.32 1.88
N VAL A 141 -5.19 9.56 0.86
CA VAL A 141 -6.42 9.73 0.11
C VAL A 141 -7.45 8.73 0.61
N MET A 142 -8.63 9.23 0.90
CA MET A 142 -9.73 8.51 1.53
C MET A 142 -11.00 8.82 0.72
N PRO A 143 -12.08 8.02 0.81
CA PRO A 143 -13.30 8.31 0.06
C PRO A 143 -13.89 9.70 0.34
N THR A 144 -13.67 10.23 1.54
CA THR A 144 -14.16 11.54 1.98
C THR A 144 -13.26 12.72 1.59
N GLY A 145 -12.06 12.47 1.05
CA GLY A 145 -11.14 13.53 0.63
C GLY A 145 -9.66 13.18 0.76
N ILE A 146 -8.83 14.21 0.83
CA ILE A 146 -7.37 14.10 0.91
C ILE A 146 -6.93 14.69 2.25
N ARG A 147 -6.17 13.91 3.02
CA ARG A 147 -5.48 14.37 4.21
C ARG A 147 -4.00 14.53 3.90
N HIS A 148 -3.47 15.71 4.20
CA HIS A 148 -2.05 16.03 4.07
C HIS A 148 -1.46 16.19 5.48
N VAL A 149 -0.42 15.41 5.77
CA VAL A 149 0.33 15.43 7.02
C VAL A 149 1.66 16.11 6.74
N ALA A 150 1.73 17.40 7.05
CA ALA A 150 2.93 18.20 6.86
C ALA A 150 4.09 17.67 7.72
N ALA A 151 5.33 18.01 7.35
CA ALA A 151 6.52 17.52 8.05
C ALA A 151 6.53 17.85 9.56
N GLY A 152 5.93 18.99 9.95
CA GLY A 152 5.73 19.39 11.35
C GLY A 152 4.52 18.74 12.04
N ARG A 153 3.98 17.63 11.52
CA ARG A 153 2.77 16.92 11.99
C ARG A 153 1.47 17.72 11.96
N ARG A 154 1.48 18.94 11.43
CA ARG A 154 0.24 19.67 11.14
C ARG A 154 -0.52 18.93 10.05
N THR A 155 -1.78 18.66 10.31
CA THR A 155 -2.66 17.98 9.36
C THR A 155 -3.61 18.99 8.72
N THR A 156 -3.79 18.90 7.41
CA THR A 156 -4.80 19.63 6.65
C THR A 156 -5.66 18.63 5.89
N GLU A 157 -6.92 18.99 5.67
CA GLU A 157 -7.86 18.14 4.94
C GLU A 157 -8.52 18.94 3.83
N TRP A 158 -8.50 18.37 2.63
CA TRP A 158 -9.44 18.70 1.57
C TRP A 158 -10.59 17.71 1.64
N ARG A 159 -11.84 18.20 1.62
CA ARG A 159 -13.04 17.36 1.71
C ARG A 159 -13.74 17.29 0.37
N ALA A 160 -14.14 16.09 -0.01
CA ALA A 160 -14.94 15.88 -1.21
C ALA A 160 -16.27 16.65 -1.11
N PRO A 161 -16.79 17.19 -2.22
CA PRO A 161 -18.09 17.84 -2.24
C PRO A 161 -19.22 16.93 -1.73
N PRO A 162 -20.28 17.48 -1.11
CA PRO A 162 -21.39 16.67 -0.62
C PRO A 162 -22.00 15.78 -1.72
N GLY A 163 -22.23 14.51 -1.40
CA GLY A 163 -22.78 13.52 -2.33
C GLY A 163 -21.78 12.97 -3.36
N ARG A 164 -20.50 13.39 -3.30
CA ARG A 164 -19.41 12.84 -4.11
C ARG A 164 -18.38 12.18 -3.19
N GLN A 165 -17.70 11.16 -3.69
CA GLN A 165 -16.60 10.49 -2.99
C GLN A 165 -15.40 10.34 -3.91
N VAL A 166 -14.19 10.33 -3.35
CA VAL A 166 -13.01 9.92 -4.09
C VAL A 166 -13.11 8.42 -4.37
N THR A 167 -12.86 8.05 -5.62
CA THR A 167 -12.92 6.67 -6.10
C THR A 167 -11.53 6.13 -6.40
N MET A 168 -10.64 6.99 -6.90
CA MET A 168 -9.27 6.63 -7.26
C MET A 168 -8.33 7.80 -7.01
N ALA A 169 -7.06 7.47 -6.81
CA ALA A 169 -6.00 8.46 -6.69
C ALA A 169 -4.69 7.94 -7.28
N ALA A 170 -3.90 8.86 -7.81
CA ALA A 170 -2.54 8.62 -8.24
C ALA A 170 -1.68 9.82 -7.85
N SER A 171 -0.42 9.58 -7.50
CA SER A 171 0.48 10.65 -7.07
C SER A 171 1.88 10.41 -7.59
N ASN A 172 2.62 11.49 -7.77
CA ASN A 172 4.08 11.48 -7.77
C ASN A 172 4.58 12.26 -6.53
N GLY A 173 5.83 12.71 -6.54
CA GLY A 173 6.43 13.41 -5.39
C GLY A 173 5.88 14.82 -5.11
N SER A 174 5.18 15.45 -6.04
CA SER A 174 4.70 16.84 -5.91
C SER A 174 3.26 17.06 -6.39
N GLN A 175 2.65 16.07 -7.06
CA GLN A 175 1.33 16.18 -7.66
C GLN A 175 0.47 15.00 -7.22
N VAL A 176 -0.77 15.30 -6.86
CA VAL A 176 -1.80 14.34 -6.48
C VAL A 176 -2.99 14.51 -7.41
N VAL A 177 -3.39 13.44 -8.08
CA VAL A 177 -4.57 13.40 -8.92
C VAL A 177 -5.61 12.50 -8.28
N ILE A 178 -6.84 12.98 -8.17
CA ILE A 178 -7.96 12.20 -7.67
C ILE A 178 -9.10 12.17 -8.68
N ALA A 179 -9.83 11.07 -8.72
CA ALA A 179 -11.11 10.96 -9.42
C ALA A 179 -12.24 10.87 -8.41
N LEU A 180 -13.26 11.69 -8.60
CA LEU A 180 -14.51 11.66 -7.85
C LEU A 180 -15.53 10.78 -8.56
N SER A 181 -16.43 10.20 -7.77
CA SER A 181 -17.63 9.52 -8.25
C SER A 181 -18.36 10.41 -9.25
N GLY A 182 -18.70 9.88 -10.43
CA GLY A 182 -19.34 10.63 -11.52
C GLY A 182 -18.40 11.45 -12.41
N GLY A 183 -17.09 11.15 -12.42
CA GLY A 183 -16.19 11.49 -13.53
C GLY A 183 -15.43 12.81 -13.43
N GLU A 184 -15.47 13.49 -12.29
CA GLU A 184 -14.63 14.67 -12.09
C GLU A 184 -13.23 14.27 -11.63
N ILE A 185 -12.20 14.70 -12.36
CA ILE A 185 -10.80 14.54 -12.00
C ILE A 185 -10.28 15.88 -11.48
N GLN A 186 -9.56 15.85 -10.36
CA GLN A 186 -8.91 17.02 -9.77
C GLN A 186 -7.42 16.79 -9.57
N LEU A 187 -6.62 17.80 -9.91
CA LEU A 187 -5.17 17.84 -9.73
C LEU A 187 -4.84 18.81 -8.61
N PHE A 188 -4.09 18.31 -7.65
CA PHE A 188 -3.48 19.05 -6.57
C PHE A 188 -1.97 19.08 -6.75
N GLU A 189 -1.37 20.22 -6.47
CA GLU A 189 0.09 20.37 -6.46
C GLU A 189 0.56 20.86 -5.09
N LEU A 190 1.72 20.35 -4.70
CA LEU A 190 2.45 20.78 -3.53
C LEU A 190 3.15 22.10 -3.85
N ASP A 191 2.76 23.17 -3.15
CA ASP A 191 3.38 24.47 -3.33
C ASP A 191 4.77 24.50 -2.67
N ALA A 192 5.79 24.74 -3.48
CA ALA A 192 7.17 24.87 -3.03
C ALA A 192 7.42 26.14 -2.22
N ASP A 193 6.63 27.19 -2.45
CA ASP A 193 6.83 28.52 -1.86
C ASP A 193 6.09 28.68 -0.53
N THR A 194 4.95 28.01 -0.34
CA THR A 194 4.12 28.10 0.88
C THR A 194 4.26 26.88 1.81
N ASN A 195 5.50 26.57 2.22
CA ASN A 195 5.78 25.59 3.27
C ASN A 195 5.14 24.20 2.99
N GLY A 196 5.03 23.82 1.72
CA GLY A 196 4.46 22.54 1.29
C GLY A 196 2.93 22.47 1.35
N HIS A 197 2.20 23.57 1.14
CA HIS A 197 0.73 23.49 1.12
C HIS A 197 0.23 22.74 -0.13
N LEU A 198 -0.67 21.76 0.07
CA LEU A 198 -1.32 21.06 -1.02
C LEU A 198 -2.55 21.84 -1.50
N SER A 199 -2.55 22.29 -2.75
CA SER A 199 -3.61 23.13 -3.32
C SER A 199 -4.17 22.58 -4.63
N GLU A 200 -5.46 22.79 -4.88
CA GLU A 200 -6.10 22.43 -6.15
C GLU A 200 -5.62 23.39 -7.25
N VAL A 201 -5.10 22.83 -8.35
CA VAL A 201 -4.56 23.61 -9.47
C VAL A 201 -5.40 23.44 -10.74
N ALA A 202 -6.04 22.30 -10.91
CA ALA A 202 -6.91 22.05 -12.05
C ALA A 202 -8.00 21.03 -11.74
N LYS A 203 -9.11 21.13 -12.46
CA LYS A 203 -10.17 20.11 -12.47
C LYS A 203 -10.74 19.92 -13.86
N ARG A 204 -11.22 18.71 -14.13
CA ARG A 204 -11.82 18.34 -15.42
C ARG A 204 -12.89 17.27 -15.22
N ASP A 205 -14.08 17.51 -15.75
CA ASP A 205 -15.12 16.50 -15.86
C ASP A 205 -14.95 15.71 -17.17
N ILE A 206 -14.86 14.38 -17.07
CA ILE A 206 -14.76 13.48 -18.22
C ILE A 206 -16.12 12.86 -18.61
N GLY A 207 -17.18 13.07 -17.81
CA GLY A 207 -18.54 12.62 -18.09
C GLY A 207 -18.80 11.13 -17.92
N CYS A 208 -17.82 10.35 -17.46
CA CYS A 208 -17.95 8.92 -17.16
C CYS A 208 -17.10 8.53 -15.94
N GLU A 209 -17.37 7.35 -15.38
CA GLU A 209 -16.58 6.85 -14.25
C GLU A 209 -15.14 6.52 -14.67
N VAL A 210 -14.19 6.95 -13.84
CA VAL A 210 -12.76 6.69 -14.04
C VAL A 210 -12.46 5.29 -13.50
N ALA A 211 -11.88 4.43 -14.35
CA ALA A 211 -11.56 3.05 -14.01
C ALA A 211 -10.09 2.83 -13.57
N ALA A 212 -9.19 3.76 -13.93
CA ALA A 212 -7.80 3.76 -13.50
C ALA A 212 -7.23 5.18 -13.58
N LEU A 213 -6.23 5.46 -12.76
CA LEU A 213 -5.42 6.67 -12.82
C LEU A 213 -3.95 6.34 -12.60
N THR A 214 -3.06 7.03 -13.30
CA THR A 214 -1.64 7.03 -13.04
C THR A 214 -1.02 8.38 -13.36
N VAL A 215 0.01 8.75 -12.61
CA VAL A 215 0.77 9.97 -12.81
C VAL A 215 2.22 9.59 -12.98
N GLN A 216 2.88 10.16 -14.00
CA GLN A 216 4.27 9.86 -14.25
C GLN A 216 5.16 10.31 -13.06
N PRO A 217 6.14 9.49 -12.63
CA PRO A 217 7.13 9.89 -11.65
C PRO A 217 7.91 11.14 -12.09
N LEU A 218 8.33 11.95 -11.12
CA LEU A 218 9.15 13.14 -11.38
C LEU A 218 10.57 12.72 -11.79
N SER A 219 11.08 13.30 -12.87
CA SER A 219 12.50 13.23 -13.21
C SER A 219 13.31 14.19 -12.34
N SER A 220 14.57 13.87 -12.08
CA SER A 220 15.49 14.74 -11.34
C SER A 220 15.46 16.19 -11.86
N GLY A 221 15.28 17.15 -10.94
CA GLY A 221 15.23 18.58 -11.25
C GLY A 221 13.91 19.11 -11.79
N ARG A 222 12.88 18.26 -12.01
CA ARG A 222 11.53 18.72 -12.35
C ARG A 222 10.64 18.78 -11.12
N THR A 223 9.82 19.83 -11.07
CA THR A 223 8.81 20.04 -10.02
C THR A 223 7.43 19.52 -10.41
N ARG A 224 7.21 19.18 -11.69
CA ARG A 224 5.94 18.65 -12.20
C ARG A 224 6.11 17.68 -13.36
N SER A 225 5.20 16.72 -13.44
CA SER A 225 4.92 15.95 -14.64
C SER A 225 3.92 16.69 -15.55
N GLN A 226 4.03 16.43 -16.86
CA GLN A 226 3.07 16.90 -17.87
C GLN A 226 2.04 15.84 -18.26
N PHE A 227 2.27 14.57 -17.87
CA PHE A 227 1.45 13.44 -18.32
C PHE A 227 0.86 12.66 -17.14
N MET A 228 -0.41 12.33 -17.29
CA MET A 228 -1.20 11.40 -16.49
C MET A 228 -2.07 10.57 -17.46
N ALA A 229 -2.45 9.37 -17.05
CA ALA A 229 -3.32 8.48 -17.82
C ALA A 229 -4.39 7.85 -16.94
#